data_AF-S2LKS9-F1
#
_entry.id   AF-S2LKS9-F1
#
_cell.length_a   1.000
_cell.length_b   1.000
_cell.length_c   1.000
_cell.angle_alpha   90.00
_cell.angle_beta   90.00
_cell.angle_gamma   90.00
#
_symmetry.space_group_name_H-M   'P 1'
#
loop_
_entity.id
_entity.type
_entity.pdbx_description
1 polymer ?
#
loop_
_entity_poly.entity_id
_entity_poly.type
_entity_poly.pdbx_seq_one_letter_code
_entity_poly.pdbx_strand_id
1 'polypeptide(L)' 'MPLPMPEEEENLRCPHGERVQALMLCSLDCAVSGAHPDRKAKADGRFIITPWWCLHKCRWLPEHRDEIRFVAKKPD' A
#
# COMPACT_ATOMS: atom_id res chain seq x y z
N MET A 1 -1.37 -21.20 9.26
CA MET A 1 -1.06 -20.58 7.95
C MET A 1 -1.94 -19.34 7.81
N PRO A 2 -1.43 -18.16 7.43
CA PRO A 2 -2.28 -17.00 7.18
C PRO A 2 -3.18 -17.28 5.97
N LEU A 3 -4.44 -16.86 6.04
CA LEU A 3 -5.39 -17.05 4.95
C LEU A 3 -4.93 -16.26 3.70
N PRO A 4 -5.08 -16.82 2.49
CA PRO A 4 -4.89 -16.05 1.27
C PRO A 4 -5.88 -14.87 1.28
N MET A 5 -5.41 -13.70 0.85
CA MET A 5 -6.29 -12.55 0.69
C MET A 5 -7.10 -12.72 -0.59
N PRO A 6 -8.29 -12.10 -0.70
CA PRO A 6 -9.04 -12.05 -1.95
C PRO A 6 -8.19 -11.43 -3.07
N GLU A 7 -8.28 -11.95 -4.30
CA GLU A 7 -7.53 -11.45 -5.46
C GLU A 7 -7.79 -9.96 -5.76
N GLU A 8 -9.01 -9.47 -5.50
CA GLU A 8 -9.34 -8.04 -5.63
C GLU A 8 -8.50 -7.17 -4.70
N GLU A 9 -8.24 -7.64 -3.49
CA GLU A 9 -7.41 -6.96 -2.50
C GLU A 9 -5.91 -7.09 -2.84
N GLU A 10 -5.54 -8.01 -3.73
CA GLU A 10 -4.21 -8.13 -4.33
C GLU A 10 -3.96 -7.12 -5.45
N ASN A 11 -4.96 -6.92 -6.30
CA ASN A 11 -4.85 -6.05 -7.47
C ASN A 11 -4.92 -4.55 -7.13
N LEU A 12 -5.42 -4.20 -5.93
CA LEU A 12 -5.52 -2.82 -5.44
C LEU A 12 -4.32 -2.41 -4.55
N ARG A 13 -3.27 -3.25 -4.47
CA ARG A 13 -2.10 -2.98 -3.63
C ARG A 13 -1.23 -1.89 -4.22
N CYS A 14 -0.65 -1.09 -3.34
CA CYS A 14 0.48 -0.24 -3.72
C CYS A 14 1.72 -1.10 -3.95
N PRO A 15 2.55 -0.78 -4.95
CA PRO A 15 3.77 -1.54 -5.23
C PRO A 15 4.80 -1.46 -4.09
N HIS A 16 4.70 -0.44 -3.24
CA HIS A 16 5.54 -0.28 -2.05
C HIS A 16 4.92 -0.87 -0.78
N GLY A 17 3.78 -1.56 -0.91
CA GLY A 17 3.17 -2.31 0.16
C GLY A 17 3.70 -3.74 0.20
N GLU A 18 4.44 -4.09 1.24
CA GLU A 18 4.90 -5.45 1.49
C GLU A 18 3.90 -6.17 2.41
N ARG A 19 3.54 -7.40 2.04
CA ARG A 19 2.67 -8.22 2.87
C ARG A 19 3.48 -8.93 3.96
N VAL A 20 3.16 -8.63 5.22
CA VAL A 20 3.72 -9.31 6.38
C VAL A 20 2.57 -9.97 7.13
N GLN A 21 2.43 -11.29 6.95
CA GLN A 21 1.32 -12.09 7.49
C GLN A 21 -0.06 -11.59 7.00
N ALA A 22 -0.86 -11.02 7.90
CA ALA A 22 -2.19 -10.47 7.63
C ALA A 22 -2.17 -8.94 7.39
N LEU A 23 -1.00 -8.30 7.50
CA LEU A 23 -0.87 -6.85 7.38
C LEU A 23 -0.14 -6.49 6.08
N MET A 24 -0.48 -5.31 5.55
CA MET A 24 0.28 -4.66 4.48
C MET A 24 1.07 -3.51 5.10
N LEU A 25 2.39 -3.53 4.94
CA LEU A 25 3.30 -2.53 5.47
C LEU A 25 3.86 -1.69 4.32
N CYS A 26 3.86 -0.37 4.48
CA CYS A 26 4.48 0.53 3.53
C CYS A 26 5.99 0.61 3.77
N SER A 27 6.77 0.38 2.72
CA SER A 27 8.24 0.48 2.74
C SER A 27 8.76 1.90 2.44
N LEU A 28 7.90 2.81 2.00
CA LEU A 28 8.27 4.23 1.81
C LEU A 28 8.25 5.00 3.13
N ASP A 29 9.08 6.03 3.21
CA ASP A 29 9.02 6.98 4.30
C ASP A 29 7.69 7.76 4.36
N CYS A 30 7.31 8.16 5.57
CA CYS A 30 6.13 8.98 5.82
C CYS A 30 6.13 10.28 5.01
N ALA A 31 7.30 10.91 4.81
CA ALA A 31 7.44 12.13 4.02
C ALA A 31 7.09 11.92 2.53
N VAL A 32 7.49 10.77 1.97
CA VAL A 32 7.28 10.43 0.56
C VAL A 32 5.86 9.92 0.32
N SER A 33 5.39 9.03 1.19
CA SER A 33 4.05 8.45 1.11
C SER A 33 2.94 9.41 1.54
N GLY A 34 3.26 10.45 2.30
CA GLY A 34 2.30 11.37 2.90
C GLY A 34 1.62 10.84 4.18
N ALA A 35 2.10 9.73 4.73
CA ALA A 35 1.62 9.21 6.00
C ALA A 35 2.06 10.08 7.19
N HIS A 36 1.26 10.11 8.25
CA HIS A 36 1.65 10.79 9.48
C HIS A 36 2.75 9.99 10.20
N PRO A 37 3.84 10.63 10.69
CA PRO A 37 4.95 9.94 11.34
C PRO A 37 4.53 9.13 12.57
N ASP A 38 3.45 9.52 13.27
CA ASP A 38 2.93 8.74 14.42
C ASP A 38 2.41 7.35 14.04
N ARG A 39 2.16 7.09 12.75
CA ARG A 39 1.75 5.77 12.25
C ARG A 39 2.94 4.82 12.07
N LYS A 40 4.16 5.33 12.15
CA LYS A 40 5.41 4.57 11.98
C LYS A 40 5.60 3.64 13.18
N ALA A 41 5.68 2.33 12.91
CA ALA A 41 6.00 1.35 13.94
C ALA A 41 7.44 1.57 14.43
N LYS A 42 7.63 1.49 15.75
CA LYS A 42 8.94 1.73 16.37
C LYS A 42 9.99 0.66 16.04
N ALA A 43 9.54 -0.54 15.68
CA ALA A 43 10.41 -1.70 15.50
C ALA A 43 11.15 -1.69 14.16
N ASP A 44 10.46 -1.32 13.08
CA ASP A 44 10.96 -1.45 11.70
C ASP A 44 10.77 -0.18 10.87
N GLY A 45 10.19 0.87 11.45
CA GLY A 45 10.00 2.12 10.75
C GLY A 45 8.94 2.05 9.64
N ARG A 46 8.21 0.94 9.50
CA ARG A 46 7.14 0.81 8.51
C ARG A 46 5.80 1.15 9.14
N PHE A 47 4.78 1.37 8.32
CA PHE A 47 3.43 1.62 8.82
C PHE A 47 2.40 0.80 8.07
N ILE A 48 1.32 0.44 8.77
CA ILE A 48 0.25 -0.36 8.19
C ILE A 48 -0.53 0.50 7.20
N ILE A 49 -0.74 -0.04 6.01
CA ILE A 49 -1.53 0.55 4.94
C ILE A 49 -2.66 -0.39 4.53
N THR A 50 -3.69 0.18 3.94
CA THR A 50 -4.77 -0.56 3.28
C THR A 50 -4.76 -0.23 1.80
N PRO A 51 -5.28 -1.11 0.92
CA PRO A 51 -5.42 -0.81 -0.50
C PRO A 51 -6.13 0.53 -0.77
N TRP A 52 -7.17 0.84 0.00
CA TRP A 52 -7.87 2.12 -0.10
C TRP A 52 -6.97 3.32 0.24
N TRP A 53 -6.19 3.23 1.33
CA TRP A 53 -5.27 4.31 1.69
C TRP A 53 -4.25 4.56 0.59
N CYS A 54 -3.73 3.49 0.00
CA CYS A 54 -2.79 3.57 -1.11
C CYS A 54 -3.39 4.29 -2.31
N LEU A 55 -4.61 3.93 -2.73
CA LEU A 55 -5.28 4.52 -3.89
C LEU A 55 -5.66 6.00 -3.70
N HIS A 56 -6.03 6.40 -2.48
CA HIS A 56 -6.68 7.69 -2.25
C HIS A 56 -5.88 8.67 -1.39
N LYS A 57 -4.84 8.21 -0.68
CA LYS A 57 -4.09 9.01 0.29
C LYS A 57 -2.59 8.97 0.10
N CYS A 58 -2.04 7.96 -0.59
CA CYS A 58 -0.61 7.91 -0.88
C CYS A 58 -0.23 9.03 -1.86
N ARG A 59 0.70 9.89 -1.45
CA ARG A 59 1.19 11.00 -2.29
C ARG A 59 2.12 10.55 -3.41
N TRP A 60 2.85 9.46 -3.19
CA TRP A 60 3.76 8.87 -4.18
C TRP A 60 3.00 8.25 -5.36
N LEU A 61 1.83 7.68 -5.10
CA LEU A 61 1.05 6.95 -6.09
C LEU A 61 0.67 7.77 -7.35
N PRO A 62 0.10 8.99 -7.25
CA PRO A 62 -0.27 9.78 -8.43
C PRO A 62 0.93 10.19 -9.28
N GLU A 63 2.11 10.41 -8.69
CA GLU A 63 3.32 10.83 -9.41
C GLU A 63 3.94 9.68 -10.23
N HIS A 64 3.74 8.44 -9.79
CA HIS A 64 4.31 7.24 -10.42
C HIS A 64 3.24 6.31 -11.00
N ARG A 65 2.03 6.82 -11.21
CA ARG A 65 0.89 6.01 -11.64
C ARG A 65 1.12 5.33 -12.99
N ASP A 66 1.86 5.96 -13.89
CA ASP A 66 2.16 5.43 -15.22
C ASP A 66 3.29 4.37 -15.20
N GLU A 67 4.17 4.43 -14.20
CA GLU A 67 5.22 3.43 -13.96
C GLU A 67 4.64 2.17 -13.32
N ILE A 68 3.50 2.31 -12.66
CA ILE A 68 2.81 1.24 -11.95
C ILE A 68 1.68 0.76 -12.84
N ARG A 69 1.87 -0.41 -13.46
CA ARG A 69 0.81 -1.08 -14.19
C ARG A 69 -0.25 -1.56 -13.19
N PHE A 70 -1.16 -0.67 -12.79
CA PHE A 70 -2.32 -1.02 -11.99
C PHE A 70 -3.15 -2.03 -12.80
N VAL A 71 -3.24 -3.27 -12.31
CA VAL A 71 -4.23 -4.24 -12.79
C VAL A 71 -5.59 -3.87 -12.16
N ALA A 72 -5.99 -2.62 -12.31
CA ALA A 72 -7.37 -2.22 -12.08
C ALA A 72 -8.13 -2.56 -13.36
N LYS A 73 -8.61 -3.81 -13.47
CA LYS A 73 -9.67 -4.11 -14.44
C LYS A 73 -10.82 -3.14 -14.15
N LYS A 74 -11.18 -2.31 -15.13
CA LYS A 74 -12.40 -1.50 -15.05
C LYS A 74 -13.60 -2.44 -14.84
N PRO A 75 -14.59 -2.08 -14.00
CA PRO A 75 -15.89 -2.72 -14.07
C PRO A 75 -16.52 -2.35 -15.43
N ASP A 76 -17.03 -3.38 -16.12
CA ASP A 76 -17.88 -3.27 -17.31
C ASP A 76 -19.27 -2.75 -16.90
#